data_AF-A0A9E3M6Z7-F1
#
_entry.id   AF-A0A9E3M6Z7-F1
#
_cell.length_a   1.000
_cell.length_b   1.000
_cell.length_c   1.000
_cell.angle_alpha   90.00
_cell.angle_beta   90.00
_cell.angle_gamma   90.00
#
_symmetry.space_group_name_H-M   'P 1'
#
loop_
_entity.id
_entity.type
_entity.pdbx_description
1 polymer ?
#
loop_
_entity_poly.entity_id
_entity_poly.type
_entity_poly.pdbx_seq_one_letter_code
_entity_poly.pdbx_strand_id
1 'polypeptide(L)' 'MAKQLLADYEIKSVVTGDNAANLYPISAMAAIDLQVFESRAKEAVVILESRKTQEQ' A
#
# COMPACT_ATOMS: atom_id res chain seq x y z
N MET A 1 -0.72 7.20 3.05
CA MET A 1 0.73 7.40 3.30
C MET A 1 1.62 6.41 2.56
N ALA A 2 1.41 5.09 2.67
CA ALA A 2 2.26 4.08 2.02
C ALA A 2 2.42 4.24 0.50
N LYS A 3 1.34 4.51 -0.24
CA LYS A 3 1.38 4.78 -1.69
C LYS A 3 2.30 5.95 -2.06
N GLN A 4 2.21 7.05 -1.32
CA GLN A 4 3.00 8.24 -1.57
C GLN A 4 4.48 7.98 -1.26
N LEU A 5 4.77 7.30 -0.15
CA LEU A 5 6.14 6.92 0.20
C LEU A 5 6.77 6.08 -0.93
N LEU A 6 6.06 5.08 -1.47
CA LEU A 6 6.60 4.29 -2.58
C LEU A 6 6.81 5.13 -3.85
N ALA A 7 5.94 6.11 -4.11
CA ALA A 7 6.09 7.03 -5.24
C ALA A 7 7.36 7.90 -5.12
N ASP A 8 7.76 8.29 -3.91
CA ASP A 8 9.01 9.05 -3.66
C ASP A 8 10.27 8.23 -4.03
N TYR A 9 10.16 6.90 -4.06
CA TYR A 9 11.20 5.97 -4.52
C TYR A 9 10.98 5.48 -5.96
N GLU A 10 10.12 6.17 -6.73
CA GLU A 10 9.74 5.80 -8.11
C GLU A 10 9.09 4.40 -8.25
N ILE A 11 8.59 3.84 -7.13
CA ILE A 11 7.90 2.55 -7.12
C ILE A 11 6.41 2.79 -7.41
N LYS A 12 5.99 2.41 -8.61
CA LYS A 12 4.58 2.44 -9.02
C LYS A 12 3.77 1.48 -8.15
N SER A 13 2.72 2.01 -7.53
CA SER A 13 1.81 1.25 -6.67
C SER A 13 0.35 1.62 -6.92
N VAL A 14 -0.54 0.64 -6.76
CA VAL A 14 -1.99 0.77 -6.87
C VAL A 14 -2.61 0.36 -5.55
N VAL A 15 -3.53 1.19 -5.05
CA VAL A 15 -4.33 0.86 -3.87
C VAL A 15 -5.57 0.13 -4.34
N THR A 16 -5.82 -1.06 -3.80
CA THR A 16 -6.99 -1.89 -4.08
C THR A 16 -7.81 -2.10 -2.81
N GLY A 17 -9.10 -2.42 -2.95
CA GLY A 17 -10.00 -2.66 -1.81
C GLY A 17 -10.89 -1.47 -1.43
N ASP A 18 -10.40 -0.23 -1.59
CA ASP A 18 -11.15 1.01 -1.24
C ASP A 18 -12.44 1.17 -2.08
N ASN A 19 -12.37 0.84 -3.37
CA ASN A 19 -13.48 1.04 -4.30
C ASN A 19 -14.57 -0.06 -4.24
N ALA A 20 -14.27 -1.22 -3.64
CA ALA A 20 -15.23 -2.31 -3.51
C ALA A 20 -16.19 -2.10 -2.32
N ALA A 21 -15.72 -1.44 -1.25
CA ALA A 21 -16.51 -1.12 -0.07
C ALA A 21 -17.48 0.08 -0.28
N ASN A 22 -17.26 0.91 -1.30
CA ASN A 22 -18.17 2.00 -1.65
C ASN A 22 -19.35 1.56 -2.53
N LEU A 23 -19.19 0.48 -3.31
CA LEU A 23 -20.24 -0.04 -4.20
C LEU A 23 -21.15 -1.08 -3.53
N TYR A 24 -20.63 -1.76 -2.51
CA TYR A 24 -21.39 -2.69 -1.68
C TYR A 24 -21.13 -2.36 -0.22
N PRO A 25 -22.14 -2.34 0.66
CA PRO A 25 -21.97 -2.11 2.09
C PRO A 25 -21.42 -3.38 2.75
N ILE A 26 -20.32 -3.90 2.22
CA ILE A 26 -19.49 -4.89 2.89
C ILE A 26 -18.68 -4.13 3.94
N SER A 27 -18.67 -4.68 5.15
CA SER A 27 -18.06 -4.11 6.36
C SER A 27 -16.77 -3.35 6.03
N ALA A 28 -16.62 -2.15 6.61
CA ALA A 28 -15.49 -1.21 6.43
C ALA A 28 -14.10 -1.77 6.84
N MET A 29 -13.99 -3.09 7.01
CA MET A 29 -12.77 -3.87 7.13
C MET A 29 -12.32 -4.47 5.78
N ALA A 30 -12.74 -3.91 4.64
CA ALA A 30 -12.11 -4.25 3.38
C ALA A 30 -10.63 -3.88 3.51
N ALA A 31 -9.77 -4.89 3.63
CA ALA A 31 -8.34 -4.70 3.76
C ALA A 31 -7.88 -3.86 2.56
N ILE A 32 -7.35 -2.68 2.86
CA ILE A 32 -6.78 -1.79 1.85
C ILE A 32 -5.43 -2.39 1.50
N ASP A 33 -5.38 -3.04 0.34
CA ASP A 33 -4.16 -3.66 -0.16
C ASP A 33 -3.39 -2.67 -1.04
N LEU A 34 -2.06 -2.71 -0.94
CA LEU A 34 -1.17 -1.93 -1.79
C LEU A 34 -0.41 -2.88 -2.71
N GLN A 35 -0.74 -2.84 -4.00
CA GLN A 35 -0.13 -3.67 -5.02
C GLN A 35 1.00 -2.91 -5.73
N VAL A 36 2.10 -3.61 -5.99
CA VAL A 36 3.28 -3.12 -6.72
C VAL A 36 3.71 -4.16 -7.75
N PHE A 37 4.57 -3.77 -8.69
CA PHE A 37 5.20 -4.74 -9.58
C PHE A 37 6.05 -5.73 -8.78
N GLU A 38 5.95 -7.02 -9.11
CA GLU A 38 6.64 -8.11 -8.41
C GLU A 38 8.16 -7.87 -8.32
N SER A 39 8.76 -7.37 -9.39
CA SER A 39 10.19 -7.03 -9.46
C SER A 39 10.63 -6.00 -8.41
N ARG A 40 9.69 -5.23 -7.86
CA ARG A 40 9.91 -4.18 -6.84
C ARG A 40 9.24 -4.52 -5.50
N ALA A 41 8.59 -5.68 -5.37
CA ALA A 41 7.82 -6.03 -4.18
C ALA A 41 8.70 -6.12 -2.92
N LYS A 42 9.86 -6.77 -3.02
CA LYS A 42 10.79 -6.90 -1.90
C LYS A 42 11.35 -5.55 -1.44
N GLU A 43 11.68 -4.68 -2.39
CA GLU A 43 12.17 -3.32 -2.12
C GLU A 43 11.09 -2.47 -1.44
N ALA A 44 9.85 -2.53 -1.94
CA ALA A 44 8.71 -1.84 -1.35
C ALA A 44 8.48 -2.25 0.11
N VAL A 45 8.57 -3.55 0.43
CA VAL A 45 8.44 -4.04 1.82
C VAL A 45 9.52 -3.44 2.72
N VAL A 46 10.78 -3.45 2.30
CA VAL A 46 11.89 -2.90 3.10
C VAL A 46 11.68 -1.42 3.38
N ILE A 47 11.26 -0.63 2.39
CA ILE A 47 10.99 0.81 2.55
C ILE A 47 9.85 1.04 3.56
N LEU A 48 8.76 0.27 3.44
CA LEU A 48 7.60 0.40 4.31
C LEU A 48 7.90 0.00 5.77
N GLU A 49 8.63 -1.09 5.98
CA GLU A 49 9.02 -1.53 7.33
C GLU A 49 10.03 -0.57 7.96
N SER A 50 11.01 -0.08 7.19
CA SER A 50 12.02 0.86 7.70
C SER A 50 11.38 2.15 8.22
N ARG A 51 10.33 2.63 7.55
CA ARG A 51 9.55 3.79 8.01
C ARG A 51 8.78 3.49 9.29
N LYS A 52 8.18 2.30 9.42
CA LYS A 52 7.45 1.87 10.62
C LYS A 52 8.35 1.83 11.87
N THR A 53 9.63 1.49 11.69
CA THR A 53 10.62 1.52 12.77
C THR A 53 11.02 2.95 13.18
N GLN A 54 10.95 3.92 12.26
CA GLN A 54 11.27 5.34 12.56
C GLN A 54 10.12 6.11 13.20
N GLU A 55 8.89 5.63 13.10
CA GLU A 55 7.69 6.23 13.71
C GLU A 55 7.37 5.66 15.12
N GLN A 56 8.25 4.83 15.69
CA GLN A 56 8.21 4.35 17.09
C GLN A 56 9.20 5.11 17.97
#